data_AF-A0A7V8JR08-F1
#
_entry.id   AF-A0A7V8JR08-F1
#
_cell.length_a   1.000
_cell.length_b   1.000
_cell.length_c   1.000
_cell.angle_alpha   90.00
_cell.angle_beta   90.00
_cell.angle_gamma   90.00
#
_symmetry.space_group_name_H-M   'P 1'
#
loop_
_entity.id
_entity.type
_entity.pdbx_description
1 polymer ?
#
loop_
_entity_poly.entity_id
_entity_poly.type
_entity_poly.pdbx_seq_one_letter_code
_entity_poly.pdbx_strand_id
1 'polypeptide(L)'
;MDAADVLLLDGTFWDEDEMIRLGLSAKPARSMGHIPQSGPGNLLDLLARYPDKRRILIHINNSNPVLRADSPERAALERAGVELAFDGMEITL
;
A
#
# COMPACT_ATOMS: atom_id res chain seq x y z
N MET A 1 1.03 11.75 -12.04
CA MET A 1 0.66 12.03 -10.62
C MET A 1 1.03 13.46 -10.23
N ASP A 2 1.78 14.18 -11.07
CA ASP A 2 2.47 15.43 -10.72
C ASP A 2 1.54 16.61 -10.41
N ALA A 3 0.37 16.66 -11.05
CA ALA A 3 -0.61 17.74 -10.87
C ALA A 3 -1.62 17.51 -9.73
N ALA A 4 -1.51 16.40 -8.98
CA ALA A 4 -2.41 16.09 -7.87
C ALA A 4 -1.81 16.53 -6.52
N ASP A 5 -2.65 16.98 -5.60
CA ASP A 5 -2.25 17.29 -4.21
C ASP A 5 -2.25 16.04 -3.31
N VAL A 6 -3.16 15.10 -3.57
CA VAL A 6 -3.31 13.82 -2.86
C VAL A 6 -3.24 12.66 -3.84
N LEU A 7 -2.46 11.65 -3.48
CA LEU A 7 -2.38 10.36 -4.17
C LEU A 7 -3.08 9.30 -3.31
N LEU A 8 -4.32 8.96 -3.65
CA LEU A 8 -5.10 7.87 -3.04
C LEU A 8 -5.03 6.64 -3.96
N LEU A 9 -4.23 5.64 -3.58
CA LEU A 9 -3.86 4.52 -4.47
C LEU A 9 -4.16 3.16 -3.84
N ASP A 10 -4.19 2.14 -4.70
CA ASP A 10 -4.34 0.73 -4.31
C ASP A 10 -3.26 0.30 -3.31
N GLY A 11 -3.68 -0.33 -2.21
CA GLY A 11 -2.80 -0.91 -1.20
C GLY A 11 -3.14 -2.37 -0.90
N THR A 12 -3.62 -3.11 -1.90
CA THR A 12 -4.23 -4.43 -1.69
C THR A 12 -3.28 -5.40 -0.99
N PHE A 13 -2.06 -5.57 -1.51
CA PHE A 13 -1.08 -6.54 -0.99
C PHE A 13 0.24 -5.88 -0.61
N TRP A 14 0.85 -6.35 0.47
CA TRP A 14 2.16 -5.88 0.91
C TRP A 14 3.29 -6.38 0.01
N ASP A 15 3.27 -7.66 -0.36
CA ASP A 15 4.28 -8.29 -1.21
C ASP A 15 3.65 -9.14 -2.33
N GLU A 16 4.47 -9.53 -3.31
CA GLU A 16 4.03 -10.24 -4.52
C GLU A 16 3.34 -11.58 -4.19
N ASP A 17 3.81 -12.29 -3.16
CA ASP A 17 3.44 -13.68 -2.88
C ASP A 17 2.58 -13.79 -1.61
N GLU A 18 2.04 -12.69 -1.08
CA GLU A 18 1.33 -12.63 0.20
C GLU A 18 0.25 -13.71 0.31
N MET A 19 -0.61 -13.80 -0.72
CA MET A 19 -1.71 -14.77 -0.75
C MET A 19 -1.23 -16.22 -0.90
N ILE A 20 -0.09 -16.44 -1.57
CA ILE A 20 0.53 -17.75 -1.75
C ILE A 20 1.14 -18.21 -0.42
N ARG A 21 1.91 -17.34 0.23
CA ARG A 21 2.56 -17.60 1.53
C ARG A 21 1.56 -17.91 2.63
N LEU A 22 0.39 -17.27 2.59
CA LEU A 22 -0.71 -17.51 3.54
C LEU A 22 -1.63 -18.69 3.14
N GLY A 23 -1.43 -19.30 1.96
CA GLY A 23 -2.27 -20.40 1.49
C GLY A 23 -3.69 -20.00 1.09
N LEU A 24 -3.93 -18.72 0.81
CA LEU A 24 -5.25 -18.17 0.49
C LEU A 24 -5.54 -18.15 -1.01
N SER A 25 -4.50 -18.18 -1.85
CA SER A 25 -4.60 -18.24 -3.32
C SER A 25 -3.30 -18.78 -3.93
N ALA A 26 -3.37 -19.31 -5.15
CA ALA A 26 -2.19 -19.67 -5.94
C ALA A 26 -1.68 -18.51 -6.82
N LYS A 27 -2.35 -17.35 -6.77
CA LYS A 27 -2.07 -16.20 -7.65
C LYS A 27 -1.17 -15.18 -6.94
N PRO A 28 -0.08 -14.71 -7.57
CA PRO A 28 0.69 -13.57 -7.07
C PRO A 28 -0.06 -12.25 -7.30
N ALA A 29 0.30 -11.21 -6.56
CA ALA A 29 -0.34 -9.88 -6.54
C ALA A 29 -0.55 -9.31 -7.95
N ARG A 30 0.49 -9.32 -8.80
CA ARG A 30 0.40 -8.75 -10.15
C ARG A 30 -0.51 -9.54 -11.07
N SER A 31 -0.63 -10.85 -10.89
CA SER A 31 -1.58 -11.66 -11.66
C SER A 31 -3.04 -11.38 -11.28
N MET A 32 -3.26 -10.77 -10.12
CA MET A 32 -4.56 -10.26 -9.68
C MET A 32 -4.77 -8.78 -10.06
N GLY A 33 -3.82 -8.15 -10.74
CA GLY A 33 -3.90 -6.76 -11.20
C GLY A 33 -3.39 -5.72 -10.20
N HIS A 34 -2.74 -6.14 -9.12
CA HIS A 34 -2.28 -5.25 -8.05
C HIS A 34 -0.75 -5.13 -8.05
N ILE A 35 -0.24 -3.91 -7.90
CA ILE A 35 1.18 -3.66 -7.66
C ILE A 35 1.43 -3.80 -6.16
N PRO A 36 2.33 -4.68 -5.69
CA PRO A 36 2.59 -4.84 -4.26
C PRO A 36 3.24 -3.58 -3.67
N GLN A 37 3.01 -3.36 -2.38
CA GLN A 37 3.56 -2.21 -1.66
C GLN A 37 5.09 -2.27 -1.51
N SER A 38 5.64 -3.47 -1.33
CA SER A 38 7.07 -3.74 -1.10
C SER A 38 7.67 -4.66 -2.18
N GLY A 39 9.00 -4.84 -2.16
CA GLY A 39 9.76 -5.64 -3.13
C GLY A 39 10.28 -4.85 -4.34
N PRO A 40 10.90 -5.48 -5.34
CA PRO A 40 11.44 -4.74 -6.49
C PRO A 40 10.35 -4.09 -7.35
N GLY A 41 10.51 -2.80 -7.67
CA GLY A 41 9.56 -2.07 -8.52
C GLY A 41 8.18 -1.97 -7.88
N ASN A 42 8.16 -1.70 -6.57
CA ASN A 42 6.98 -1.67 -5.74
C ASN A 42 6.31 -0.28 -5.74
N LEU A 43 5.16 -0.20 -5.09
CA LEU A 43 4.41 1.06 -4.97
C LEU A 43 5.11 2.10 -4.09
N LEU A 44 5.81 1.71 -3.01
CA LEU A 44 6.54 2.65 -2.15
C LEU A 44 7.69 3.36 -2.87
N ASP A 45 8.43 2.67 -3.73
CA ASP A 45 9.49 3.23 -4.57
C ASP A 45 8.92 4.24 -5.59
N LEU A 46 7.71 3.97 -6.10
CA LEU A 46 7.00 4.89 -6.97
C LEU A 46 6.55 6.14 -6.19
N LEU A 47 5.96 5.95 -5.01
CA LEU A 47 5.46 7.01 -4.13
C LEU A 47 6.59 7.87 -3.54
N ALA A 48 7.80 7.34 -3.40
CA ALA A 48 8.98 8.08 -2.97
C ALA A 48 9.37 9.21 -3.94
N ARG A 49 8.92 9.15 -5.21
CA ARG A 49 9.15 10.20 -6.22
C ARG A 49 8.25 11.42 -6.05
N TYR A 50 7.27 11.34 -5.15
CA TYR A 50 6.25 12.37 -4.90
C TYR A 50 6.27 12.82 -3.43
N PRO A 51 7.42 13.27 -2.89
CA PRO A 51 7.55 13.60 -1.47
C PRO A 51 6.73 14.83 -1.05
N ASP A 52 6.35 15.69 -2.00
CA ASP A 52 5.52 16.88 -1.80
C ASP A 52 4.01 16.57 -1.76
N LYS A 53 3.61 15.32 -2.05
CA LYS A 53 2.21 14.91 -2.10
C LYS A 53 1.80 14.17 -0.83
N ARG A 54 0.54 14.35 -0.43
CA ARG A 54 -0.08 13.50 0.58
C ARG A 54 -0.40 12.14 -0.05
N ARG A 55 0.11 11.06 0.52
CA ARG A 55 0.10 9.71 -0.08
C ARG A 55 -0.65 8.77 0.82
N ILE A 56 -1.72 8.16 0.32
CA ILE A 56 -2.66 7.35 1.11
C ILE A 56 -2.93 6.05 0.36
N LEU A 57 -2.78 4.92 1.04
CA LEU A 57 -3.18 3.62 0.51
C LEU A 57 -4.61 3.25 0.96
N ILE A 58 -5.43 2.80 0.02
CA ILE A 58 -6.80 2.31 0.23
C ILE A 58 -7.01 0.96 -0.46
N HIS A 59 -8.18 0.34 -0.28
CA HIS A 59 -8.49 -0.98 -0.83
C HIS A 59 -7.51 -2.04 -0.33
N ILE A 60 -7.40 -2.17 0.99
CA ILE A 60 -6.44 -3.04 1.66
C ILE A 60 -7.05 -4.42 1.83
N ASN A 61 -6.35 -5.47 1.39
CA ASN A 61 -6.84 -6.83 1.61
C ASN A 61 -6.71 -7.22 3.09
N ASN A 62 -7.60 -8.08 3.57
CA ASN A 62 -7.62 -8.54 4.96
C ASN A 62 -6.32 -9.26 5.39
N SER A 63 -5.58 -9.83 4.45
CA SER A 63 -4.31 -10.52 4.68
C SER A 63 -3.12 -9.59 4.87
N ASN A 64 -3.28 -8.31 4.53
CA ASN A 64 -2.15 -7.39 4.44
C ASN A 64 -1.64 -7.01 5.84
N PRO A 65 -0.36 -7.27 6.17
CA PRO A 65 0.20 -7.04 7.50
C PRO A 65 0.19 -5.57 7.92
N VAL A 66 0.04 -4.62 7.00
CA VAL A 66 -0.08 -3.20 7.36
C VAL A 66 -1.32 -2.93 8.22
N LEU A 67 -2.37 -3.75 8.16
CA LEU A 67 -3.56 -3.58 9.02
C LEU A 67 -3.22 -3.72 10.51
N ARG A 68 -2.12 -4.40 10.85
CA ARG A 68 -1.61 -4.46 12.22
C ARG A 68 -0.77 -3.23 12.54
N ALA A 69 -1.23 -2.42 13.49
CA ALA A 69 -0.54 -1.20 13.89
C ALA A 69 0.88 -1.42 14.44
N ASP A 70 1.15 -2.62 14.98
CA ASP A 70 2.43 -3.01 15.57
C ASP A 70 3.39 -3.71 14.59
N SER A 71 3.00 -3.86 13.31
CA SER A 71 3.79 -4.60 12.34
C SER A 71 4.99 -3.80 11.81
N PRO A 72 6.11 -4.46 11.47
CA PRO A 72 7.22 -3.79 10.81
C PRO A 72 6.81 -3.20 9.44
N GLU A 73 5.81 -3.78 8.78
CA GLU A 73 5.24 -3.29 7.52
C GLU A 73 4.49 -1.97 7.72
N ARG A 74 3.65 -1.86 8.77
CA ARG A 74 3.04 -0.58 9.15
C ARG A 74 4.11 0.47 9.44
N ALA A 75 5.13 0.13 10.23
CA ALA A 75 6.21 1.06 10.54
C ALA A 75 7.03 1.47 9.30
N ALA A 76 7.18 0.57 8.31
CA ALA A 76 7.82 0.89 7.04
C ALA A 76 6.99 1.86 6.18
N LEU A 77 5.67 1.64 6.12
CA LEU A 77 4.72 2.51 5.44
C LEU A 77 4.75 3.94 6.01
N GLU A 78 4.69 4.05 7.33
CA GLU A 78 4.73 5.34 8.04
C GLU A 78 6.08 6.07 7.84
N ARG A 79 7.21 5.34 7.92
CA ARG A 79 8.54 5.90 7.64
C ARG A 79 8.68 6.43 6.21
N ALA A 80 7.93 5.88 5.26
CA ALA A 80 7.89 6.37 3.88
C ALA A 80 7.00 7.63 3.72
N GLY A 81 6.33 8.07 4.80
CA GLY A 81 5.38 9.18 4.78
C GLY A 81 4.11 8.85 4.01
N VAL A 82 3.70 7.58 4.03
CA VAL A 82 2.49 7.08 3.38
C VAL A 82 1.47 6.71 4.46
N GLU A 83 0.25 7.20 4.33
CA GLU A 83 -0.87 6.94 5.24
C GLU A 83 -1.62 5.67 4.82
N LEU A 84 -2.23 4.98 5.79
CA LEU A 84 -3.23 3.96 5.50
C LEU A 84 -4.62 4.55 5.71
N ALA A 85 -5.47 4.45 4.69
CA ALA A 85 -6.87 4.80 4.82
C ALA A 85 -7.57 3.92 5.86
N PHE A 86 -8.59 4.50 6.48
CA PHE A 86 -9.47 3.83 7.45
C PHE A 86 -10.91 4.28 7.23
N ASP A 87 -11.85 3.47 7.69
CA ASP A 87 -13.27 3.79 7.58
C ASP A 87 -13.59 5.07 8.35
N GLY A 88 -14.23 6.04 7.67
CA GLY A 88 -14.49 7.37 8.22
C GLY A 88 -13.35 8.37 8.05
N MET A 89 -12.29 8.04 7.31
CA MET A 89 -11.25 9.01 6.94
C MET A 89 -11.83 10.12 6.05
N GLU A 90 -11.69 11.36 6.50
CA GLU A 90 -11.99 12.56 5.71
C GLU A 90 -10.71 13.14 5.10
N ILE A 91 -10.78 13.55 3.83
CA ILE A 91 -9.67 14.19 3.10
C ILE A 91 -10.15 15.57 2.66
N THR A 92 -9.53 16.62 3.20
CA THR A 92 -9.73 18.01 2.77
C THR A 92 -8.58 18.43 1.87
N LEU A 93 -8.91 19.08 0.76
CA LEU A 93 -7.99 19.60 -0.26
C LEU A 93 -7.97 21.14 -0.21
#